data_AF-A0A7S2XF56-F1
#
_entry.id   AF-A0A7S2XF56-F1
#
_cell.length_a   1.000
_cell.length_b   1.000
_cell.length_c   1.000
_cell.angle_alpha   90.00
_cell.angle_beta   90.00
_cell.angle_gamma   90.00
#
_symmetry.space_group_name_H-M   'P 1'
#
loop_
_entity.id
_entity.type
_entity.pdbx_description
1 polymer ?
#
loop_
_entity_poly.entity_id
_entity_poly.type
_entity_poly.pdbx_seq_one_letter_code
_entity_poly.pdbx_strand_id
1 'polypeptide(L)'
;ERDEQHKREQHEKQNKWRSMMLLVAAITIHNFPEGLAVGVGFGAIGKSPGATFAKARNLAIGIGLQNFPEGLAVSLPLRRIGFSPISAFWWGQMSGMVEPVGGFLGAVAVSVVEPILPYALSLAAGAMVYVVVDELVPDAQASGNPKLATWGCIVGFVVMMTLDVALG
;
A
#
# COMPACT_ATOMS: atom_id res chain seq x y z
N GLU A 1 -21.98 -14.76 32.96
CA GLU A 1 -20.76 -13.94 33.13
C GLU A 1 -19.54 -14.49 32.38
N ARG A 2 -18.95 -15.65 32.73
CA ARG A 2 -17.78 -16.19 31.98
C ARG A 2 -18.05 -16.47 30.50
N ASP A 3 -19.21 -17.02 30.17
CA ASP A 3 -19.58 -17.30 28.76
C ASP A 3 -19.82 -16.03 27.94
N GLU A 4 -20.29 -14.96 28.58
CA GLU A 4 -20.45 -13.66 27.92
C GLU A 4 -19.10 -12.97 27.72
N GLN A 5 -18.19 -13.12 28.68
CA GLN A 5 -16.83 -12.59 28.59
C GLN A 5 -16.03 -13.31 27.49
N HIS A 6 -16.13 -14.64 27.39
CA HIS A 6 -15.55 -15.42 26.29
C HIS A 6 -16.12 -15.02 24.92
N LYS A 7 -17.44 -14.81 24.81
CA LYS A 7 -18.07 -14.36 23.55
C LYS A 7 -17.58 -12.97 23.14
N ARG A 8 -17.40 -12.04 24.09
CA ARG A 8 -16.87 -10.69 23.83
C ARG A 8 -15.42 -10.74 23.34
N GLU A 9 -14.56 -11.52 23.99
CA GLU A 9 -13.16 -11.68 23.57
C GLU A 9 -13.03 -12.31 22.17
N GLN A 10 -13.88 -13.29 21.85
CA GLN A 10 -13.90 -13.89 20.52
C GLN A 10 -14.37 -12.89 19.45
N HIS A 11 -15.42 -12.11 19.73
CA HIS A 11 -15.89 -11.05 18.84
C HIS A 11 -14.82 -9.99 18.59
N GLU A 12 -14.10 -9.55 19.61
CA GLU A 12 -13.02 -8.56 19.46
C GLU A 12 -11.87 -9.09 18.62
N LYS A 13 -11.45 -10.35 18.84
CA LYS A 13 -10.40 -10.99 18.02
C LYS A 13 -10.84 -11.11 16.55
N GLN A 14 -12.10 -11.49 16.31
CA GLN A 14 -12.63 -11.62 14.97
C GLN A 14 -12.72 -10.28 14.24
N ASN A 15 -13.12 -9.21 14.93
CA ASN A 15 -13.16 -7.86 14.37
C ASN A 15 -11.77 -7.33 14.01
N LYS A 16 -10.78 -7.54 14.90
CA LYS A 16 -9.38 -7.15 14.63
C LYS A 16 -8.80 -7.90 13.42
N TRP A 17 -9.06 -9.20 13.34
CA TRP A 17 -8.64 -10.00 12.19
C TRP A 17 -9.28 -9.51 10.89
N ARG A 18 -10.58 -9.20 10.92
CA ARG A 18 -11.30 -8.71 9.74
C ARG A 18 -10.74 -7.39 9.24
N SER A 19 -10.53 -6.41 10.12
CA SER A 19 -9.95 -5.12 9.73
C SER A 19 -8.53 -5.29 9.17
N MET A 20 -7.71 -6.17 9.74
CA MET A 20 -6.39 -6.46 9.16
C MET A 20 -6.45 -7.11 7.78
N MET A 21 -7.41 -8.00 7.54
CA MET A 21 -7.58 -8.60 6.22
C MET A 21 -8.12 -7.58 5.20
N LEU A 22 -8.93 -6.61 5.63
CA LEU A 22 -9.34 -5.48 4.80
C LEU A 22 -8.15 -4.60 4.45
N LEU A 23 -7.30 -4.26 5.42
CA LEU A 23 -6.06 -3.52 5.19
C LEU A 23 -5.13 -4.23 4.21
N VAL A 24 -4.87 -5.53 4.43
CA VAL A 24 -4.05 -6.36 3.52
C VAL A 24 -4.64 -6.37 2.12
N ALA A 25 -5.95 -6.63 1.99
CA ALA A 25 -6.61 -6.68 0.70
C ALA A 25 -6.58 -5.32 -0.02
N ALA A 26 -6.78 -4.22 0.70
CA ALA A 26 -6.78 -2.89 0.12
C ALA A 26 -5.40 -2.49 -0.38
N ILE A 27 -4.35 -2.74 0.41
CA ILE A 27 -2.96 -2.52 -0.01
C ILE A 27 -2.65 -3.39 -1.23
N THR A 28 -2.99 -4.68 -1.22
CA THR A 28 -2.81 -5.53 -2.40
C THR A 28 -3.54 -4.99 -3.64
N ILE A 29 -4.76 -4.50 -3.51
CA ILE A 29 -5.49 -3.92 -4.65
C ILE A 29 -4.81 -2.62 -5.14
N HIS A 30 -4.22 -1.82 -4.24
CA HIS A 30 -3.52 -0.58 -4.58
C HIS A 30 -2.18 -0.83 -5.31
N ASN A 31 -1.44 -1.83 -4.87
CA ASN A 31 -0.12 -2.17 -5.40
C ASN A 31 -0.19 -2.70 -6.85
N PHE A 32 -1.35 -3.20 -7.29
CA PHE A 32 -1.50 -3.68 -8.66
C PHE A 32 -1.44 -2.55 -9.72
N PRO A 33 -2.23 -1.45 -9.63
CA PRO A 33 -2.06 -0.25 -10.45
C PRO A 33 -0.66 0.36 -10.44
N GLU A 34 0.05 0.33 -9.31
CA GLU A 34 1.44 0.82 -9.23
C GLU A 34 2.39 -0.05 -10.04
N GLY A 35 2.26 -1.38 -9.89
CA GLY A 35 2.96 -2.33 -10.75
C GLY A 35 2.71 -2.04 -12.22
N LEU A 36 1.43 -1.89 -12.62
CA LEU A 36 1.06 -1.52 -14.00
C LEU A 36 1.73 -0.21 -14.44
N ALA A 37 1.80 0.81 -13.58
CA ALA A 37 2.43 2.09 -13.90
C ALA A 37 3.93 1.95 -14.14
N VAL A 38 4.64 1.19 -13.31
CA VAL A 38 6.06 0.86 -13.53
C VAL A 38 6.24 0.11 -14.86
N GLY A 39 5.40 -0.90 -15.10
CA GLY A 39 5.41 -1.70 -16.32
C GLY A 39 5.20 -0.88 -17.59
N VAL A 40 4.16 -0.05 -17.61
CA VAL A 40 3.86 0.88 -18.71
C VAL A 40 5.00 1.86 -18.90
N GLY A 41 5.56 2.42 -17.81
CA GLY A 41 6.71 3.33 -17.86
C GLY A 41 7.90 2.72 -18.61
N PHE A 42 8.28 1.47 -18.29
CA PHE A 42 9.36 0.78 -19.00
C PHE A 42 8.96 0.31 -20.41
N GLY A 43 7.75 -0.21 -20.60
CA GLY A 43 7.28 -0.71 -21.89
C GLY A 43 7.00 0.39 -22.92
N ALA A 44 6.82 1.63 -22.48
CA ALA A 44 6.60 2.78 -23.35
C ALA A 44 7.91 3.46 -23.81
N ILE A 45 9.08 3.02 -23.32
CA ILE A 45 10.36 3.66 -23.65
C ILE A 45 10.55 3.76 -25.17
N GLY A 46 10.81 4.98 -25.65
CA GLY A 46 11.01 5.26 -27.07
C GLY A 46 9.71 5.43 -27.89
N LYS A 47 8.52 5.25 -27.30
CA LYS A 47 7.24 5.52 -28.00
C LYS A 47 6.90 7.01 -28.09
N SER A 48 7.44 7.83 -27.19
CA SER A 48 7.29 9.28 -27.20
C SER A 48 8.56 9.96 -26.68
N PRO A 49 8.80 11.25 -26.99
CA PRO A 49 9.94 12.00 -26.43
C PRO A 49 9.94 12.04 -24.90
N GLY A 50 8.76 11.88 -24.28
CA GLY A 50 8.58 11.86 -22.83
C GLY A 50 8.79 10.50 -22.18
N ALA A 51 8.79 9.40 -22.94
CA ALA A 51 8.95 8.04 -22.41
C ALA A 51 10.43 7.63 -22.45
N THR A 52 11.18 8.07 -21.43
CA THR A 52 12.62 7.81 -21.32
C THR A 52 12.91 6.78 -20.23
N PHE A 53 14.04 6.07 -20.37
CA PHE A 53 14.52 5.16 -19.33
C PHE A 53 14.71 5.87 -17.99
N ALA A 54 15.20 7.12 -17.99
CA ALA A 54 15.39 7.89 -16.77
C ALA A 54 14.07 8.11 -16.01
N LYS A 55 12.99 8.45 -16.70
CA LYS A 55 11.66 8.63 -16.10
C LYS A 55 11.08 7.33 -15.57
N ALA A 56 11.14 6.25 -16.36
CA ALA A 56 10.68 4.92 -15.94
C ALA A 56 11.43 4.41 -14.70
N ARG A 57 12.76 4.59 -14.68
CA ARG A 57 13.61 4.26 -13.53
C ARG A 57 13.25 5.08 -12.30
N ASN A 58 13.10 6.40 -12.44
CA ASN A 58 12.80 7.24 -11.29
C ASN A 58 11.41 6.91 -10.71
N LEU A 59 10.41 6.67 -11.56
CA LEU A 59 9.08 6.17 -11.14
C LEU A 59 9.20 4.86 -10.35
N ALA A 60 9.96 3.89 -10.87
CA ALA A 60 10.15 2.61 -10.20
C ALA A 60 10.85 2.73 -8.84
N ILE A 61 11.82 3.65 -8.73
CA ILE A 61 12.47 3.96 -7.44
C ILE A 61 11.48 4.62 -6.49
N GLY A 62 10.68 5.57 -6.97
CA GLY A 62 9.66 6.24 -6.16
C GLY A 62 8.67 5.26 -5.56
N ILE A 63 8.08 4.41 -6.41
CA ILE A 63 7.16 3.33 -6.00
C ILE A 63 7.87 2.36 -5.04
N GLY A 64 9.08 1.90 -5.35
CA GLY A 64 9.82 1.01 -4.46
C GLY A 64 10.07 1.59 -3.06
N LEU A 65 10.26 2.92 -2.94
CA LEU A 65 10.49 3.58 -1.66
C LEU A 65 9.23 3.69 -0.80
N GLN A 66 8.06 3.95 -1.39
CA GLN A 66 6.77 3.99 -0.66
C GLN A 66 6.27 2.60 -0.24
N ASN A 67 6.63 1.54 -1.00
CA ASN A 67 6.19 0.18 -0.69
C ASN A 67 6.82 -0.36 0.59
N PHE A 68 7.95 0.20 1.01
CA PHE A 68 8.55 -0.15 2.29
C PHE A 68 7.69 0.29 3.49
N PRO A 69 7.31 1.58 3.64
CA PRO A 69 6.28 2.00 4.60
C PRO A 69 4.97 1.21 4.53
N GLU A 70 4.46 0.89 3.35
CA GLU A 70 3.20 0.12 3.19
C GLU A 70 3.33 -1.32 3.69
N GLY A 71 4.41 -2.00 3.33
CA GLY A 71 4.70 -3.35 3.83
C GLY A 71 4.84 -3.38 5.36
N LEU A 72 5.39 -2.31 5.96
CA LEU A 72 5.42 -2.13 7.41
C LEU A 72 4.01 -1.87 8.00
N ALA A 73 3.17 -1.12 7.29
CA ALA A 73 1.79 -0.87 7.69
C ALA A 73 0.94 -2.15 7.74
N VAL A 74 1.28 -3.17 6.93
CA VAL A 74 0.71 -4.52 7.04
C VAL A 74 1.37 -5.34 8.15
N SER A 75 2.70 -5.33 8.22
CA SER A 75 3.47 -6.22 9.08
C SER A 75 3.32 -5.88 10.58
N LEU A 76 3.34 -4.60 10.94
CA LEU A 76 3.33 -4.18 12.35
C LEU A 76 2.01 -4.49 13.06
N PRO A 77 0.82 -4.25 12.48
CA PRO A 77 -0.43 -4.65 13.10
C PRO A 77 -0.54 -6.17 13.30
N LEU A 78 -0.16 -6.97 12.31
CA LEU A 78 -0.14 -8.44 12.43
C LEU A 78 0.74 -8.91 13.60
N ARG A 79 1.90 -8.27 13.78
CA ARG A 79 2.76 -8.55 14.93
C ARG A 79 2.07 -8.22 16.26
N ARG A 80 1.29 -7.14 16.34
CA ARG A 80 0.57 -6.72 17.57
C ARG A 80 -0.53 -7.71 17.98
N ILE A 81 -1.15 -8.43 17.04
CA ILE A 81 -2.18 -9.43 17.35
C ILE A 81 -1.62 -10.85 17.57
N GLY A 82 -0.30 -11.00 17.63
CA GLY A 82 0.35 -12.23 18.08
C GLY A 82 1.03 -13.07 16.99
N PHE A 83 1.10 -12.60 15.74
CA PHE A 83 1.89 -13.28 14.72
C PHE A 83 3.38 -13.25 15.06
N SER A 84 4.13 -14.25 14.59
CA SER A 84 5.59 -14.24 14.68
C SER A 84 6.18 -13.14 13.79
N PRO A 85 7.35 -12.57 14.13
CA PRO A 85 7.98 -11.53 13.32
C PRO A 85 8.16 -11.91 11.85
N ILE A 86 8.56 -13.17 11.60
CA ILE A 86 8.76 -13.70 10.24
C ILE A 86 7.44 -13.83 9.50
N SER A 87 6.39 -14.32 10.15
CA SER A 87 5.08 -14.44 9.50
C SER A 87 4.51 -13.07 9.17
N ALA A 88 4.58 -12.12 10.10
CA ALA A 88 4.12 -10.74 9.88
C ALA A 88 4.88 -10.08 8.72
N PHE A 89 6.20 -10.24 8.65
CA PHE A 89 7.02 -9.78 7.53
C PHE A 89 6.55 -10.38 6.19
N TRP A 90 6.34 -11.70 6.14
CA TRP A 90 5.88 -12.35 4.91
C TRP A 90 4.51 -11.85 4.46
N TRP A 91 3.59 -11.58 5.37
CA TRP A 91 2.30 -10.98 4.99
C TRP A 91 2.47 -9.62 4.31
N GLY A 92 3.39 -8.76 4.80
CA GLY A 92 3.73 -7.50 4.14
C GLY A 92 4.38 -7.69 2.77
N GLN A 93 5.23 -8.69 2.60
CA GLN A 93 5.82 -8.98 1.28
C GLN A 93 4.78 -9.55 0.30
N MET A 94 3.90 -10.42 0.79
CA MET A 94 2.85 -11.03 -0.02
C MET A 94 1.84 -10.00 -0.50
N SER A 95 1.56 -8.95 0.29
CA SER A 95 0.64 -7.89 -0.15
C SER A 95 1.16 -7.11 -1.35
N GLY A 96 2.49 -6.94 -1.48
CA GLY A 96 3.13 -6.28 -2.62
C GLY A 96 3.49 -7.20 -3.79
N MET A 97 3.34 -8.52 -3.66
CA MET A 97 3.76 -9.46 -4.70
C MET A 97 2.93 -9.39 -6.00
N VAL A 98 1.83 -8.63 -5.98
CA VAL A 98 1.05 -8.27 -7.17
C VAL A 98 1.75 -7.23 -8.05
N GLU A 99 2.71 -6.47 -7.54
CA GLU A 99 3.44 -5.45 -8.32
C GLU A 99 4.27 -6.06 -9.44
N PRO A 100 5.10 -7.10 -9.24
CA PRO A 100 5.79 -7.76 -10.35
C PRO A 100 4.83 -8.26 -11.43
N VAL A 101 3.66 -8.76 -11.04
CA VAL A 101 2.63 -9.22 -11.97
C VAL A 101 2.05 -8.05 -12.75
N GLY A 102 1.66 -6.96 -12.08
CA GLY A 102 1.21 -5.72 -12.70
C GLY A 102 2.28 -5.12 -13.62
N GLY A 103 3.53 -5.08 -13.18
CA GLY A 103 4.66 -4.57 -13.95
C GLY A 103 4.92 -5.38 -15.22
N PHE A 104 4.88 -6.70 -15.12
CA PHE A 104 4.97 -7.56 -16.29
C PHE A 104 3.83 -7.29 -17.27
N LEU A 105 2.57 -7.29 -16.79
CA LEU A 105 1.39 -7.04 -17.62
C LEU A 105 1.41 -5.63 -18.26
N GLY A 106 1.78 -4.61 -17.51
CA GLY A 106 1.91 -3.23 -17.97
C GLY A 106 2.97 -3.10 -19.07
N ALA A 107 4.10 -3.80 -18.93
CA ALA A 107 5.19 -3.77 -19.91
C ALA A 107 4.84 -4.48 -21.22
N VAL A 108 4.12 -5.61 -21.18
CA VAL A 108 3.78 -6.38 -22.39
C VAL A 108 2.52 -5.86 -23.10
N ALA A 109 1.61 -5.20 -22.37
CA ALA A 109 0.30 -4.77 -22.87
C ALA A 109 0.11 -3.25 -22.84
N VAL A 110 1.19 -2.46 -23.00
CA VAL A 110 1.19 -0.99 -22.91
C VAL A 110 0.02 -0.33 -23.64
N SER A 111 -0.23 -0.70 -24.90
CA SER A 111 -1.28 -0.08 -25.73
C SER A 111 -2.71 -0.30 -25.21
N VAL A 112 -2.91 -1.31 -24.37
CA VAL A 112 -4.20 -1.60 -23.71
C VAL A 112 -4.24 -1.00 -22.31
N VAL A 113 -3.13 -1.07 -21.57
CA VAL A 113 -3.07 -0.65 -20.16
C VAL A 113 -2.96 0.87 -20.04
N GLU A 114 -2.16 1.53 -20.87
CA GLU A 114 -1.88 2.98 -20.78
C GLU A 114 -3.16 3.85 -20.78
N PRO A 115 -4.18 3.61 -21.64
CA PRO A 115 -5.43 4.38 -21.59
C PRO A 115 -6.29 4.11 -20.34
N ILE A 116 -6.15 2.94 -19.73
CA ILE A 116 -6.95 2.51 -18.57
C ILE A 116 -6.27 2.94 -17.26
N LEU A 117 -4.94 3.08 -17.28
CA LEU A 117 -4.10 3.34 -16.13
C LEU A 117 -4.55 4.54 -15.28
N PRO A 118 -4.93 5.72 -15.84
CA PRO A 118 -5.39 6.84 -15.03
C PRO A 118 -6.63 6.51 -14.19
N TYR A 119 -7.56 5.73 -14.75
CA TYR A 119 -8.77 5.31 -14.04
C TYR A 119 -8.43 4.30 -12.94
N ALA A 120 -7.56 3.34 -13.23
CA ALA A 120 -7.10 2.37 -12.24
C ALA A 120 -6.38 3.05 -11.06
N LEU A 121 -5.47 3.99 -11.35
CA LEU A 121 -4.78 4.78 -10.33
C LEU A 121 -5.75 5.66 -9.52
N SER A 122 -6.74 6.28 -10.17
CA SER A 122 -7.74 7.10 -9.46
C SER A 122 -8.60 6.28 -8.50
N LEU A 123 -9.00 5.07 -8.92
CA LEU A 123 -9.75 4.14 -8.07
C LEU A 123 -8.90 3.67 -6.89
N ALA A 124 -7.64 3.34 -7.15
CA ALA A 124 -6.69 2.91 -6.14
C ALA A 124 -6.41 4.01 -5.11
N ALA A 125 -6.24 5.25 -5.56
CA ALA A 125 -6.06 6.41 -4.69
C ALA A 125 -7.28 6.64 -3.80
N GLY A 126 -8.50 6.56 -4.35
CA GLY A 126 -9.74 6.66 -3.58
C GLY A 126 -9.87 5.57 -2.51
N ALA A 127 -9.53 4.32 -2.85
CA ALA A 127 -9.53 3.22 -1.91
C ALA A 127 -8.52 3.45 -0.76
N MET A 128 -7.32 3.94 -1.05
CA MET A 128 -6.33 4.23 -0.01
C MET A 128 -6.72 5.40 0.89
N VAL A 129 -7.36 6.43 0.35
CA VAL A 129 -7.93 7.51 1.19
C VAL A 129 -8.96 6.94 2.17
N TYR A 130 -9.86 6.06 1.71
CA TYR A 130 -10.82 5.40 2.59
C TYR A 130 -10.14 4.59 3.70
N VAL A 131 -9.17 3.72 3.36
CA VAL A 131 -8.45 2.90 4.34
C VAL A 131 -7.69 3.75 5.35
N VAL A 132 -7.02 4.82 4.89
CA VAL A 132 -6.27 5.72 5.77
C VAL A 132 -7.22 6.39 6.77
N VAL A 133 -8.35 6.90 6.30
CA VAL A 133 -9.30 7.67 7.13
C VAL A 133 -10.12 6.78 8.05
N ASP A 134 -10.60 5.62 7.57
CA ASP A 134 -11.53 4.76 8.29
C ASP A 134 -10.81 3.76 9.21
N GLU A 135 -9.60 3.32 8.84
CA GLU A 135 -8.86 2.30 9.60
C GLU A 135 -7.57 2.85 10.23
N LEU A 136 -6.62 3.38 9.43
CA LEU A 136 -5.26 3.67 9.93
C LEU A 136 -5.21 4.85 10.90
N VAL A 137 -5.90 5.96 10.60
CA VAL A 137 -5.91 7.14 11.48
C VAL A 137 -6.60 6.83 12.81
N PRO A 138 -7.81 6.22 12.86
CA PRO A 138 -8.43 5.80 14.10
C PRO A 138 -7.58 4.83 14.93
N ASP A 139 -6.96 3.82 14.29
CA ASP A 139 -6.09 2.85 15.00
C ASP A 139 -4.85 3.53 15.60
N ALA A 140 -4.22 4.45 14.86
CA ALA A 140 -3.06 5.20 15.34
C ALA A 140 -3.42 6.11 16.53
N GLN A 141 -4.58 6.76 16.50
CA GLN A 141 -5.04 7.62 17.60
C GLN A 141 -5.43 6.80 18.85
N ALA A 142 -5.96 5.58 18.66
CA ALA A 142 -6.31 4.66 19.75
C ALA A 142 -5.09 4.02 20.44
N SER A 143 -3.91 4.06 19.79
CA SER A 143 -2.67 3.42 20.27
C SER A 143 -1.97 4.14 21.46
N GLY A 144 -2.61 5.12 22.10
CA GLY A 144 -2.18 5.71 23.37
C GLY A 144 -1.25 6.92 23.28
N ASN A 145 -0.82 7.34 22.08
CA ASN A 145 -0.06 8.59 21.89
C ASN A 145 -0.52 9.35 20.62
N PRO A 146 -1.64 10.08 20.70
CA PRO A 146 -2.24 10.75 19.54
C PRO A 146 -1.32 11.83 18.94
N LYS A 147 -0.52 12.52 19.77
CA LYS A 147 0.43 13.54 19.30
C LYS A 147 1.54 12.92 18.46
N LEU A 148 2.09 11.78 18.89
CA LEU A 148 3.11 11.07 18.12
C LEU A 148 2.54 10.53 16.81
N ALA A 149 1.31 10.04 16.81
CA ALA A 149 0.61 9.62 15.59
C ALA A 149 0.46 10.77 14.58
N THR A 150 0.04 11.96 15.04
CA THR A 150 -0.05 13.15 14.17
C THR A 150 1.31 13.57 13.62
N TRP A 151 2.36 13.63 14.44
CA TRP A 151 3.71 13.95 13.96
C TRP A 151 4.24 12.91 12.98
N GLY A 152 4.00 11.62 13.22
CA GLY A 152 4.34 10.54 12.31
C GLY A 152 3.64 10.70 10.96
N CYS A 153 2.35 11.05 10.96
CA CYS A 153 1.59 11.35 9.74
C CYS A 153 2.18 12.55 8.96
N ILE A 154 2.49 13.65 9.65
CA ILE A 154 3.07 14.85 9.02
C ILE A 154 4.43 14.52 8.40
N VAL A 155 5.31 13.86 9.15
CA VAL A 155 6.64 13.47 8.66
C VAL A 155 6.53 12.51 7.49
N GLY A 156 5.68 11.49 7.59
CA GLY A 156 5.44 10.53 6.50
C GLY A 156 4.92 11.21 5.23
N PHE A 157 3.96 12.13 5.37
CA PHE A 157 3.43 12.91 4.26
C PHE A 157 4.51 13.77 3.59
N VAL A 158 5.32 14.51 4.38
CA VAL A 158 6.40 15.35 3.86
C VAL A 158 7.45 14.51 3.14
N VAL A 159 7.85 13.37 3.71
CA VAL A 159 8.82 12.45 3.09
C VAL A 159 8.27 11.95 1.76
N MET A 160 7.03 11.47 1.72
CA MET A 160 6.41 10.97 0.48
C MET A 160 6.32 12.06 -0.57
N MET A 161 5.79 13.25 -0.23
CA MET A 161 5.70 14.38 -1.17
C MET A 161 7.07 14.83 -1.69
N THR A 162 8.09 14.78 -0.85
CA THR A 162 9.46 15.10 -1.27
C THR A 162 9.98 14.06 -2.27
N LEU A 163 9.73 12.78 -2.03
CA LEU A 163 10.12 11.70 -2.95
C LEU A 163 9.39 11.79 -4.28
N ASP A 164 8.08 12.05 -4.27
CA ASP A 164 7.27 12.23 -5.48
C ASP A 164 7.81 13.38 -6.35
N VAL A 165 8.04 14.55 -5.75
CA VAL A 165 8.57 15.71 -6.49
C VAL A 165 10.03 15.51 -6.94
N ALA A 166 10.85 14.80 -6.16
CA ALA A 166 12.26 14.58 -6.50
C ALA A 166 12.47 13.48 -7.55
N LEU A 167 11.58 12.51 -7.62
CA LEU A 167 11.67 11.34 -8.51
C LEU A 167 10.70 11.42 -9.70
N GLY A 168 9.68 12.28 -9.66
CA GLY A 168 8.73 12.56 -10.75
C GLY A 168 9.27 13.51 -11.81
#